data_AF-A0A0B2VKQ8-F1
#
_entry.id   AF-A0A0B2VKQ8-F1
#
_cell.length_a   1.000
_cell.length_b   1.000
_cell.length_c   1.000
_cell.angle_alpha   90.00
_cell.angle_beta   90.00
_cell.angle_gamma   90.00
#
_symmetry.space_group_name_H-M   'P 1'
#
loop_
_entity.id
_entity.type
_entity.pdbx_description
1 polymer ?
#
loop_
_entity_poly.entity_id
_entity_poly.type
_entity_poly.pdbx_seq_one_letter_code
_entity_poly.pdbx_strand_id
1 'polypeptide(L)'
;MLSVTGNELVNMTAHLIKAKDDIEKAIPNVSFAGLAILDFEYWRPQYKLNWSSKRIYRNESERIVRERNPKLNASEVKRIAEKEFDEAAYNFMVETIRLAKRLRPGGKWGFYGLPYCNYNAGKGGEYNCSEEFQGYNNGNFMVETIRLAKRLRPGGKWGFYGLPYCNYNAGKGGEYNCSEEFQGYNNGILNILNETTALYPSIYLLNLTDTDLNFRYVHAILNETKRVLSLLNDSIPAYPYSGFEYLPKTDPLKYYSNIDLCNEVKQQADFGMQGTIVWSTSKDMSSRCEHIAKYINDNYGPYVLQIEKEFKNCSQTKCKG
;
A
#
# COMPACT_ATOMS: atom_id res chain seq x y z
N MET A 1 20.89 -10.47 -13.44
CA MET A 1 20.97 -9.10 -14.02
C MET A 1 20.19 -9.08 -15.32
N LEU A 2 19.77 -7.93 -15.83
CA LEU A 2 18.77 -7.84 -16.90
C LEU A 2 19.30 -6.96 -18.06
N SER A 3 19.30 -7.51 -19.29
CA SER A 3 19.62 -6.83 -20.57
C SER A 3 18.82 -7.51 -21.70
N VAL A 4 18.25 -6.72 -22.63
CA VAL A 4 17.38 -7.20 -23.74
C VAL A 4 18.09 -7.39 -25.07
N THR A 5 19.34 -6.95 -25.26
CA THR A 5 19.97 -7.02 -26.60
C THR A 5 21.31 -7.75 -26.61
N GLY A 6 21.25 -9.07 -26.81
CA GLY A 6 22.39 -9.93 -27.14
C GLY A 6 23.04 -10.58 -25.91
N ASN A 7 22.74 -11.87 -25.76
CA ASN A 7 23.19 -12.85 -24.75
C ASN A 7 22.71 -12.63 -23.31
N GLU A 8 21.54 -13.24 -23.08
CA GLU A 8 20.78 -13.57 -21.87
C GLU A 8 21.43 -13.38 -20.50
N LEU A 9 20.79 -12.61 -19.61
CA LEU A 9 21.10 -12.59 -18.17
C LEU A 9 19.89 -12.85 -17.25
N VAL A 10 18.68 -12.97 -17.82
CA VAL A 10 17.57 -13.72 -17.22
C VAL A 10 16.97 -14.61 -18.30
N ASN A 11 17.02 -15.92 -18.06
CA ASN A 11 16.30 -16.89 -18.89
C ASN A 11 14.81 -16.81 -18.50
N MET A 12 14.03 -16.06 -19.28
CA MET A 12 12.61 -15.83 -19.01
C MET A 12 11.82 -17.15 -19.00
N THR A 13 12.18 -18.10 -19.85
CA THR A 13 11.53 -19.41 -19.91
C THR A 13 11.72 -20.17 -18.59
N ALA A 14 12.96 -20.27 -18.12
CA ALA A 14 13.27 -20.91 -16.84
C ALA A 14 12.59 -20.21 -15.65
N HIS A 15 12.58 -18.88 -15.66
CA HIS A 15 11.87 -18.08 -14.66
C HIS A 15 10.36 -18.38 -14.65
N LEU A 16 9.70 -18.36 -15.81
CA LEU A 16 8.26 -18.60 -15.90
C LEU A 16 7.88 -20.04 -15.54
N ILE A 17 8.73 -21.03 -15.83
CA ILE A 17 8.56 -22.41 -15.35
C ILE A 17 8.59 -22.43 -13.83
N LYS A 18 9.64 -21.86 -13.23
CA LYS A 18 9.80 -21.83 -11.77
C LYS A 18 8.66 -21.05 -11.08
N ALA A 19 8.29 -19.89 -11.62
CA ALA A 19 7.20 -19.07 -11.11
C ALA A 19 5.86 -19.78 -11.19
N LYS A 20 5.61 -20.56 -12.26
CA LYS A 20 4.43 -21.41 -12.36
C LYS A 20 4.40 -22.42 -11.21
N ASP A 21 5.47 -23.18 -11.03
CA ASP A 21 5.55 -24.22 -10.00
C ASP A 21 5.35 -23.62 -8.59
N ASP A 22 5.96 -22.46 -8.33
CA ASP A 22 5.83 -21.76 -7.05
C ASP A 22 4.41 -21.24 -6.81
N ILE A 23 3.75 -20.69 -7.83
CA ILE A 23 2.35 -20.23 -7.73
C ILE A 23 1.41 -21.41 -7.52
N GLU A 24 1.61 -22.50 -8.24
CA GLU A 24 0.78 -23.70 -8.11
C GLU A 24 0.91 -24.33 -6.73
N LYS A 25 2.13 -24.35 -6.18
CA LYS A 25 2.41 -24.82 -4.83
C LYS A 25 1.85 -23.88 -3.75
N ALA A 26 2.03 -22.56 -3.89
CA ALA A 26 1.62 -21.58 -2.90
C ALA A 26 0.10 -21.35 -2.88
N ILE A 27 -0.55 -21.46 -4.04
CA ILE A 27 -2.00 -21.27 -4.20
C ILE A 27 -2.58 -22.50 -4.92
N PRO A 28 -2.76 -23.65 -4.25
CA PRO A 28 -3.24 -24.87 -4.91
C PRO A 28 -4.64 -24.73 -5.50
N ASN A 29 -5.49 -23.89 -4.90
CA ASN A 29 -6.85 -23.65 -5.39
C ASN A 29 -6.83 -22.84 -6.69
N VAL A 30 -7.15 -23.48 -7.82
CA VAL A 30 -7.23 -22.84 -9.15
C VAL A 30 -8.30 -21.74 -9.24
N SER A 31 -9.37 -21.87 -8.44
CA SER A 31 -10.47 -20.90 -8.34
C SER A 31 -10.22 -19.81 -7.31
N PHE A 32 -8.98 -19.67 -6.83
CA PHE A 32 -8.60 -18.64 -5.87
C PHE A 32 -9.06 -17.25 -6.32
N ALA A 33 -9.80 -16.56 -5.45
CA ALA A 33 -10.35 -15.23 -5.68
C ALA A 33 -9.86 -14.16 -4.68
N GLY A 34 -8.91 -14.53 -3.82
CA GLY A 34 -8.33 -13.68 -2.79
C GLY A 34 -7.23 -12.75 -3.31
N LEU A 35 -6.67 -11.94 -2.40
CA LEU A 35 -5.52 -11.08 -2.68
C LEU A 35 -4.25 -11.92 -2.79
N ALA A 36 -3.44 -11.69 -3.83
CA ALA A 36 -2.14 -12.33 -4.01
C ALA A 36 -1.09 -11.28 -4.35
N ILE A 37 -0.05 -11.19 -3.52
CA ILE A 37 0.99 -10.16 -3.62
C ILE A 37 2.29 -10.81 -4.06
N LEU A 38 2.86 -10.32 -5.16
CA LEU A 38 4.19 -10.68 -5.63
C LEU A 38 5.20 -9.78 -4.91
N ASP A 39 5.88 -10.36 -3.93
CA ASP A 39 6.90 -9.68 -3.15
C ASP A 39 8.27 -9.86 -3.80
N PHE A 40 8.62 -8.93 -4.69
CA PHE A 40 9.87 -8.94 -5.43
C PHE A 40 10.68 -7.68 -5.13
N GLU A 41 11.71 -7.82 -4.30
CA GLU A 41 12.49 -6.68 -3.80
C GLU A 41 13.96 -6.70 -4.22
N TYR A 42 14.41 -7.63 -5.06
CA TYR A 42 15.84 -7.77 -5.38
C TYR A 42 16.40 -6.55 -6.11
N TRP A 43 15.75 -6.14 -7.20
CA TRP A 43 16.03 -4.94 -7.98
C TRP A 43 14.74 -4.15 -8.20
N ARG A 44 14.89 -2.86 -8.52
CA ARG A 44 13.77 -1.98 -8.87
C ARG A 44 13.61 -1.95 -10.40
N PRO A 45 12.38 -1.84 -10.93
CA PRO A 45 12.10 -1.92 -12.37
C PRO A 45 12.67 -0.78 -13.21
N GLN A 46 13.30 0.21 -12.57
CA GLN A 46 13.99 1.30 -13.22
C GLN A 46 15.45 1.34 -12.79
N TYR A 47 16.34 1.35 -13.77
CA TYR A 47 17.79 1.35 -13.64
C TYR A 47 18.26 2.42 -12.66
N LYS A 48 17.76 3.65 -12.81
CA LYS A 48 18.14 4.80 -11.96
C LYS A 48 17.80 4.59 -10.48
N LEU A 49 16.71 3.88 -10.19
CA LEU A 49 16.26 3.61 -8.83
C LEU A 49 17.11 2.54 -8.11
N ASN A 50 18.02 1.83 -8.79
CA ASN A 50 18.86 0.81 -8.18
C ASN A 50 20.11 1.41 -7.50
N TRP A 51 19.90 2.20 -6.44
CA TRP A 51 20.96 2.83 -5.63
C TRP A 51 21.30 2.03 -4.36
N SER A 52 22.28 2.52 -3.58
CA SER A 52 22.85 1.85 -2.39
C SER A 52 23.30 0.41 -2.71
N SER A 53 22.92 -0.58 -1.90
CA SER A 53 23.24 -2.01 -2.10
C SER A 53 22.76 -2.57 -3.44
N LYS A 54 21.77 -1.93 -4.08
CA LYS A 54 21.26 -2.32 -5.42
C LYS A 54 22.09 -1.75 -6.57
N ARG A 55 23.12 -0.93 -6.30
CA ARG A 55 24.02 -0.38 -7.33
C ARG A 55 24.75 -1.48 -8.13
N ILE A 56 24.87 -2.68 -7.56
CA ILE A 56 25.40 -3.85 -8.27
C ILE A 56 24.69 -4.13 -9.60
N TYR A 57 23.36 -3.95 -9.67
CA TYR A 57 22.61 -4.16 -10.91
C TYR A 57 22.98 -3.14 -11.98
N ARG A 58 23.22 -1.88 -11.58
CA ARG A 58 23.65 -0.82 -12.49
C ARG A 58 25.06 -1.06 -13.02
N ASN A 59 25.98 -1.34 -12.10
CA ASN A 59 27.39 -1.60 -12.44
C ASN A 59 27.51 -2.76 -13.41
N GLU A 60 26.74 -3.82 -13.18
CA GLU A 60 26.75 -4.95 -14.07
C GLU A 60 26.13 -4.62 -15.42
N SER A 61 24.95 -3.99 -15.47
CA SER A 61 24.32 -3.59 -16.75
C SER A 61 25.30 -2.78 -17.61
N GLU A 62 26.07 -1.87 -17.00
CA GLU A 62 27.12 -1.13 -17.69
C GLU A 62 28.32 -2.01 -18.08
N ARG A 63 28.77 -2.94 -17.23
CA ARG A 63 29.84 -3.90 -17.55
C ARG A 63 29.50 -4.69 -18.80
N ILE A 64 28.29 -5.25 -18.86
CA ILE A 64 27.83 -6.08 -19.98
C ILE A 64 27.74 -5.27 -21.27
N VAL A 65 27.24 -4.03 -21.21
CA VAL A 65 27.22 -3.15 -22.39
C VAL A 65 28.64 -2.78 -22.83
N ARG A 66 29.56 -2.52 -21.90
CA ARG A 66 30.96 -2.19 -22.19
C ARG A 66 31.71 -3.35 -22.83
N GLU A 67 31.47 -4.58 -22.37
CA GLU A 67 32.05 -5.80 -22.96
C GLU A 67 31.55 -6.04 -24.39
N ARG A 68 30.26 -5.82 -24.64
CA ARG A 68 29.67 -5.92 -25.99
C ARG A 68 30.10 -4.77 -26.89
N ASN A 69 30.43 -3.60 -26.35
CA ASN A 69 30.71 -2.38 -27.10
C ASN A 69 31.95 -1.62 -26.56
N PRO A 70 33.18 -2.15 -26.72
CA PRO A 70 34.38 -1.60 -26.08
C PRO A 70 34.76 -0.18 -26.50
N LYS A 71 34.25 0.28 -27.65
CA LYS A 71 34.54 1.60 -28.23
C LYS A 71 33.64 2.72 -27.71
N LEU A 72 32.53 2.38 -27.04
CA LEU A 72 31.59 3.38 -26.54
C LEU A 72 32.18 4.11 -25.33
N ASN A 73 31.90 5.41 -25.24
CA ASN A 73 32.24 6.16 -24.06
C ASN A 73 31.30 5.83 -22.89
N ALA A 74 31.65 6.26 -21.68
CA ALA A 74 30.89 5.93 -20.47
C ALA A 74 29.43 6.39 -20.51
N SER A 75 29.15 7.55 -21.11
CA SER A 75 27.79 8.11 -21.21
C SER A 75 26.91 7.27 -22.15
N GLU A 76 27.47 6.82 -23.27
CA GLU A 76 26.78 5.93 -24.22
C GLU A 76 26.50 4.55 -23.60
N VAL A 77 27.50 3.98 -22.92
CA VAL A 77 27.36 2.70 -22.18
C VAL A 77 26.22 2.79 -21.17
N LYS A 78 26.20 3.86 -20.36
CA LYS A 78 25.16 4.08 -19.36
C LYS A 78 23.77 4.23 -19.99
N ARG A 79 23.64 5.01 -21.07
CA ARG A 79 22.36 5.22 -21.77
C ARG A 79 21.78 3.90 -22.30
N ILE A 80 22.63 3.06 -22.89
CA ILE A 80 22.21 1.75 -23.41
C ILE A 80 21.87 0.81 -22.25
N ALA A 81 22.71 0.75 -21.21
CA ALA A 81 22.48 -0.07 -20.02
C ALA A 81 21.17 0.27 -19.31
N GLU A 82 20.84 1.57 -19.20
CA GLU A 82 19.57 2.04 -18.65
C GLU A 82 18.38 1.55 -19.46
N LYS A 83 18.40 1.78 -20.78
CA LYS A 83 17.33 1.34 -21.68
C LYS A 83 17.11 -0.17 -21.63
N GLU A 84 18.18 -0.95 -21.79
CA GLU A 84 18.10 -2.41 -21.81
C GLU A 84 17.66 -2.99 -20.46
N PHE A 85 18.09 -2.39 -19.34
CA PHE A 85 17.67 -2.85 -18.02
C PHE A 85 16.18 -2.57 -17.80
N ASP A 86 15.71 -1.36 -18.10
CA ASP A 86 14.31 -0.96 -17.90
C ASP A 86 13.36 -1.82 -18.75
N GLU A 87 13.70 -2.06 -20.01
CA GLU A 87 12.92 -2.94 -20.90
C GLU A 87 12.87 -4.38 -20.37
N ALA A 88 14.00 -4.92 -19.92
CA ALA A 88 14.08 -6.28 -19.40
C ALA A 88 13.32 -6.42 -18.06
N ALA A 89 13.46 -5.44 -17.16
CA ALA A 89 12.79 -5.42 -15.87
C ALA A 89 11.29 -5.29 -16.02
N TYR A 90 10.83 -4.42 -16.93
CA TYR A 90 9.43 -4.30 -17.30
C TYR A 90 8.89 -5.64 -17.82
N ASN A 91 9.57 -6.25 -18.79
CA ASN A 91 9.15 -7.52 -19.38
C ASN A 91 9.07 -8.64 -18.33
N PHE A 92 10.07 -8.74 -17.44
CA PHE A 92 10.09 -9.71 -16.34
C PHE A 92 8.87 -9.57 -15.43
N MET A 93 8.60 -8.36 -14.93
CA MET A 93 7.48 -8.14 -14.02
C MET A 93 6.13 -8.38 -14.71
N VAL A 94 5.98 -7.93 -15.96
CA VAL A 94 4.75 -8.07 -16.74
C VAL A 94 4.45 -9.52 -17.08
N GLU A 95 5.43 -10.28 -17.57
CA GLU A 95 5.19 -11.69 -17.91
C GLU A 95 4.94 -12.55 -16.68
N THR A 96 5.60 -12.25 -15.56
CA THR A 96 5.34 -12.93 -14.28
C THR A 96 3.90 -12.72 -13.81
N ILE A 97 3.42 -11.47 -13.79
CA ILE A 97 2.06 -11.20 -13.32
C ILE A 97 1.00 -11.68 -14.33
N ARG A 98 1.31 -11.68 -15.64
CA ARG A 98 0.45 -12.28 -16.66
C ARG A 98 0.31 -13.78 -16.45
N LEU A 99 1.42 -14.49 -16.20
CA LEU A 99 1.40 -15.91 -15.86
C LEU A 99 0.54 -16.16 -14.61
N ALA A 100 0.77 -15.40 -13.54
CA ALA A 100 0.01 -15.53 -12.30
C ALA A 100 -1.51 -15.36 -12.51
N LYS A 101 -1.91 -14.38 -13.32
CA LYS A 101 -3.31 -14.15 -13.70
C LYS A 101 -3.88 -15.27 -14.57
N ARG A 102 -3.09 -15.88 -15.46
CA ARG A 102 -3.53 -17.05 -16.24
C ARG A 102 -3.75 -18.26 -15.35
N LEU A 103 -2.85 -18.50 -14.40
CA LEU A 103 -2.94 -19.63 -13.48
C LEU A 103 -4.08 -19.47 -12.47
N ARG A 104 -4.31 -18.25 -11.96
CA ARG A 104 -5.34 -17.94 -10.96
C ARG A 104 -6.17 -16.74 -11.43
N PRO A 105 -7.12 -16.94 -12.37
CA PRO A 105 -7.86 -15.84 -12.99
C PRO A 105 -8.76 -15.08 -12.00
N GLY A 106 -9.23 -15.74 -10.94
CA GLY A 106 -9.96 -15.08 -9.85
C GLY A 106 -9.08 -14.22 -8.95
N GLY A 107 -7.76 -14.44 -8.93
CA GLY A 107 -6.82 -13.86 -7.97
C GLY A 107 -6.61 -12.36 -8.17
N LYS A 108 -6.51 -11.60 -7.07
CA LYS A 108 -6.26 -10.16 -7.09
C LYS A 108 -4.75 -9.92 -6.99
N TRP A 109 -4.07 -9.92 -8.13
CA TRP A 109 -2.61 -9.85 -8.21
C TRP A 109 -2.07 -8.42 -8.19
N GLY A 110 -1.01 -8.18 -7.43
CA GLY A 110 -0.25 -6.93 -7.42
C GLY A 110 1.19 -7.16 -6.96
N PHE A 111 2.07 -6.18 -7.18
CA PHE A 111 3.43 -6.19 -6.63
C PHE A 111 3.47 -5.38 -5.33
N TYR A 112 4.19 -5.89 -4.34
CA TYR A 112 4.48 -5.11 -3.14
C TYR A 112 5.36 -3.90 -3.49
N GLY A 113 5.11 -2.75 -2.84
CA GLY A 113 5.93 -1.55 -2.97
C GLY A 113 5.75 -0.73 -4.25
N LEU A 114 4.77 -1.06 -5.11
CA LEU A 114 4.39 -0.24 -6.26
C LEU A 114 3.09 0.56 -6.02
N PRO A 115 3.02 1.84 -6.45
CA PRO A 115 4.09 2.64 -7.08
C PRO A 115 5.21 3.04 -6.10
N TYR A 116 6.38 3.42 -6.62
CA TYR A 116 7.52 3.85 -5.80
C TYR A 116 7.45 5.34 -5.42
N CYS A 117 7.94 5.70 -4.24
CA CYS A 117 8.21 7.09 -3.87
C CYS A 117 9.70 7.26 -3.50
N ASN A 118 10.21 8.49 -3.36
CA ASN A 118 11.56 8.66 -2.84
C ASN A 118 11.61 8.12 -1.40
N TYR A 119 12.65 7.35 -1.09
CA TYR A 119 12.72 6.61 0.19
C TYR A 119 12.99 7.51 1.41
N ASN A 120 13.39 8.75 1.16
CA ASN A 120 13.49 9.81 2.14
C ASN A 120 12.26 10.74 2.11
N ALA A 121 11.18 10.41 1.41
CA ALA A 121 9.97 11.22 1.42
C ALA A 121 9.56 11.51 2.89
N GLY A 122 9.33 12.77 3.20
CA GLY A 122 9.10 13.24 4.56
C GLY A 122 10.36 13.67 5.35
N LYS A 123 11.58 13.32 4.93
CA LYS A 123 12.81 13.90 5.52
C LYS A 123 13.10 15.25 4.88
N GLY A 124 13.14 16.30 5.71
CA GLY A 124 13.45 17.67 5.26
C GLY A 124 12.23 18.48 4.82
N GLY A 125 11.01 18.04 5.17
CA GLY A 125 9.79 18.73 4.71
C GLY A 125 9.54 18.52 3.22
N GLU A 126 9.84 17.34 2.70
CA GLU A 126 9.42 16.90 1.36
C GLU A 126 8.09 16.16 1.48
N TYR A 127 7.11 16.54 0.67
CA TYR A 127 5.71 16.11 0.90
C TYR A 127 5.02 15.48 -0.30
N ASN A 128 5.76 15.45 -1.39
CA ASN A 128 5.40 14.82 -2.62
C ASN A 128 6.55 13.89 -2.94
N CYS A 129 6.31 12.80 -3.66
CA CYS A 129 7.43 12.10 -4.28
C CYS A 129 8.22 13.13 -5.09
N SER A 130 9.55 13.07 -5.12
CA SER A 130 10.30 14.05 -5.94
C SER A 130 9.78 14.06 -7.38
N GLU A 131 9.87 15.19 -8.09
CA GLU A 131 9.40 15.29 -9.49
C GLU A 131 9.92 14.14 -10.36
N GLU A 132 11.15 13.68 -10.08
CA GLU A 132 11.74 12.48 -10.67
C GLU A 132 10.86 11.22 -10.46
N PHE A 133 10.45 10.93 -9.22
CA PHE A 133 9.57 9.80 -8.90
C PHE A 133 8.12 10.02 -9.35
N GLN A 134 7.63 11.26 -9.36
CA GLN A 134 6.31 11.55 -9.94
C GLN A 134 6.29 11.31 -11.45
N GLY A 135 7.37 11.68 -12.16
CA GLY A 135 7.55 11.37 -13.58
C GLY A 135 7.60 9.86 -13.85
N TYR A 136 8.11 9.07 -12.90
CA TYR A 136 8.05 7.60 -12.96
C TYR A 136 6.65 7.05 -12.68
N ASN A 137 5.87 7.73 -11.84
CA ASN A 137 4.53 7.34 -11.41
C ASN A 137 3.39 7.98 -12.21
N ASN A 138 3.72 8.78 -13.25
CA ASN A 138 2.83 9.66 -14.03
C ASN A 138 1.36 9.34 -13.79
N GLY A 139 0.56 10.25 -13.20
CA GLY A 139 -0.79 10.01 -12.67
C GLY A 139 -1.73 9.15 -13.53
N ASN A 140 -1.48 9.07 -14.84
CA ASN A 140 -2.02 8.05 -15.73
C ASN A 140 -1.83 6.60 -15.23
N PHE A 141 -0.69 6.19 -14.68
CA PHE A 141 -0.48 4.84 -14.16
C PHE A 141 -1.41 4.52 -12.99
N MET A 142 -1.55 5.42 -12.02
CA MET A 142 -2.44 5.23 -10.86
C MET A 142 -3.90 5.20 -11.30
N VAL A 143 -4.29 6.14 -12.16
CA VAL A 143 -5.63 6.21 -12.76
C VAL A 143 -5.93 4.97 -13.59
N GLU A 144 -5.05 4.57 -14.50
CA GLU A 144 -5.23 3.38 -15.35
C GLU A 144 -5.20 2.09 -14.56
N THR A 145 -4.44 2.03 -13.47
CA THR A 145 -4.46 0.89 -12.53
C THR A 145 -5.84 0.76 -11.90
N ILE A 146 -6.42 1.85 -11.38
CA ILE A 146 -7.76 1.83 -10.79
C ILE A 146 -8.83 1.55 -11.84
N ARG A 147 -8.75 2.17 -13.02
CA ARG A 147 -9.68 1.90 -14.14
C ARG A 147 -9.63 0.43 -14.57
N LEU A 148 -8.43 -0.14 -14.69
CA LEU A 148 -8.27 -1.56 -14.97
C LEU A 148 -8.85 -2.43 -13.85
N ALA A 149 -8.59 -2.08 -12.59
CA ALA A 149 -9.12 -2.81 -11.44
C ALA A 149 -10.66 -2.81 -11.42
N LYS A 150 -11.30 -1.66 -11.70
CA LYS A 150 -12.75 -1.52 -11.87
C LYS A 150 -13.27 -2.37 -13.02
N ARG A 151 -12.62 -2.35 -14.19
CA ARG A 151 -13.00 -3.22 -15.34
C ARG A 151 -12.93 -4.71 -14.99
N LEU A 152 -11.88 -5.12 -14.27
CA LEU A 152 -11.67 -6.52 -13.90
C LEU A 152 -12.59 -6.98 -12.76
N ARG A 153 -12.97 -6.07 -11.83
CA ARG A 153 -13.94 -6.34 -10.77
C ARG A 153 -14.86 -5.13 -10.56
N PRO A 154 -15.95 -5.04 -11.33
CA PRO A 154 -16.88 -3.91 -11.27
C PRO A 154 -17.53 -3.70 -9.89
N GLY A 155 -17.70 -4.77 -9.10
CA GLY A 155 -18.21 -4.69 -7.73
C GLY A 155 -17.15 -4.50 -6.63
N GLY A 156 -15.87 -4.40 -7.00
CA GLY A 156 -14.78 -4.22 -6.05
C GLY A 156 -14.75 -2.81 -5.47
N LYS A 157 -14.39 -2.70 -4.19
CA LYS A 157 -14.05 -1.43 -3.54
C LYS A 157 -12.56 -1.17 -3.75
N TRP A 158 -12.24 -0.30 -4.68
CA TRP A 158 -10.89 0.01 -5.16
C TRP A 158 -10.46 1.39 -4.70
N GLY A 159 -9.23 1.48 -4.22
CA GLY A 159 -8.61 2.70 -3.73
C GLY A 159 -7.17 2.41 -3.34
N PHE A 160 -6.50 3.42 -2.79
CA PHE A 160 -5.10 3.33 -2.39
C PHE A 160 -4.99 3.32 -0.88
N TYR A 161 -4.18 2.40 -0.36
CA TYR A 161 -3.86 2.33 1.05
C TYR A 161 -3.23 3.64 1.54
N GLY A 162 -3.65 4.08 2.72
CA GLY A 162 -3.13 5.27 3.39
C GLY A 162 -3.73 6.59 2.89
N LEU A 163 -4.69 6.56 1.95
CA LEU A 163 -5.32 7.76 1.41
C LEU A 163 -6.79 7.92 1.88
N PRO A 164 -7.22 9.14 2.25
CA PRO A 164 -6.42 10.37 2.27
C PRO A 164 -5.39 10.38 3.40
N TYR A 165 -4.31 11.10 3.19
CA TYR A 165 -3.14 11.04 4.07
C TYR A 165 -3.08 12.25 4.99
N CYS A 166 -2.72 12.00 6.24
CA CYS A 166 -2.23 13.00 7.17
C CYS A 166 -0.92 12.51 7.77
N ASN A 167 -0.06 13.44 8.22
CA ASN A 167 1.20 13.03 8.82
C ASN A 167 1.01 12.30 10.16
N TYR A 168 2.03 11.54 10.56
CA TYR A 168 2.10 10.88 11.87
C TYR A 168 2.30 11.84 13.06
N ASN A 169 2.29 13.15 12.81
CA ASN A 169 2.36 14.19 13.84
C ASN A 169 1.01 14.87 14.09
N ALA A 170 -0.05 14.47 13.39
CA ALA A 170 -1.37 15.08 13.55
C ALA A 170 -1.85 14.93 15.00
N GLY A 171 -2.37 16.03 15.54
CA GLY A 171 -2.83 16.15 16.92
C GLY A 171 -1.74 16.48 17.95
N LYS A 172 -0.45 16.52 17.56
CA LYS A 172 0.65 16.82 18.50
C LYS A 172 0.63 18.26 19.00
N GLY A 173 0.14 19.21 18.22
CA GLY A 173 -0.05 20.60 18.62
C GLY A 173 -1.38 20.87 19.33
N GLY A 174 -2.18 19.83 19.61
CA GLY A 174 -3.53 19.96 20.20
C GLY A 174 -4.66 20.14 19.18
N GLU A 175 -4.34 20.11 17.88
CA GLU A 175 -5.29 20.22 16.79
C GLU A 175 -6.11 18.93 16.56
N TYR A 176 -7.29 19.08 15.95
CA TYR A 176 -8.20 17.96 15.61
C TYR A 176 -8.37 17.81 14.10
N ASN A 177 -7.63 18.58 13.31
CA ASN A 177 -7.68 18.60 11.85
C ASN A 177 -6.31 18.28 11.31
N CYS A 178 -6.25 17.66 10.14
CA CYS A 178 -5.01 17.59 9.39
C CYS A 178 -4.58 19.01 9.01
N SER A 179 -3.27 19.29 9.01
CA SER A 179 -2.78 20.63 8.70
C SER A 179 -3.19 21.05 7.29
N GLU A 180 -3.30 22.36 7.05
CA GLU A 180 -3.66 22.93 5.74
C GLU A 180 -2.75 22.41 4.62
N GLU A 181 -1.49 22.17 4.95
CA GLU A 181 -0.49 21.55 4.08
C GLU A 181 -0.93 20.16 3.60
N PHE A 182 -1.31 19.24 4.50
CA PHE A 182 -1.78 17.90 4.12
C PHE A 182 -3.15 17.92 3.44
N GLN A 183 -4.03 18.85 3.83
CA GLN A 183 -5.27 19.10 3.10
C GLN A 183 -4.98 19.52 1.64
N GLY A 184 -3.97 20.37 1.44
CA GLY A 184 -3.47 20.79 0.14
C GLY A 184 -2.99 19.61 -0.72
N TYR A 185 -2.25 18.66 -0.15
CA TYR A 185 -1.83 17.46 -0.88
C TYR A 185 -3.00 16.58 -1.29
N ASN A 186 -3.95 16.35 -0.38
CA ASN A 186 -5.14 15.58 -0.70
C ASN A 186 -5.98 16.28 -1.79
N ASN A 187 -6.03 17.61 -1.81
CA ASN A 187 -6.66 18.38 -2.89
C ASN A 187 -5.92 18.19 -4.23
N GLY A 188 -4.59 18.20 -4.21
CA GLY A 188 -3.74 18.04 -5.41
C GLY A 188 -3.86 16.67 -6.10
N ILE A 189 -4.41 15.65 -5.42
CA ILE A 189 -4.60 14.29 -5.95
C ILE A 189 -6.07 13.91 -6.13
N LEU A 190 -7.01 14.86 -6.05
CA LEU A 190 -8.46 14.59 -6.22
C LEU A 190 -8.78 13.94 -7.57
N ASN A 191 -8.02 14.25 -8.63
CA ASN A 191 -8.15 13.59 -9.92
C ASN A 191 -7.90 12.06 -9.86
N ILE A 192 -6.97 11.62 -9.01
CA ILE A 192 -6.70 10.20 -8.76
C ILE A 192 -7.79 9.62 -7.84
N LEU A 193 -8.18 10.34 -6.79
CA LEU A 193 -9.17 9.87 -5.83
C LEU A 193 -10.58 9.74 -6.44
N ASN A 194 -10.93 10.60 -7.40
CA ASN A 194 -12.18 10.50 -8.16
C ASN A 194 -12.31 9.23 -9.00
N GLU A 195 -11.20 8.55 -9.29
CA GLU A 195 -11.26 7.26 -10.00
C GLU A 195 -11.58 6.11 -9.05
N THR A 196 -11.37 6.29 -7.74
CA THR A 196 -11.56 5.27 -6.71
C THR A 196 -13.04 4.99 -6.45
N THR A 197 -13.32 3.89 -5.75
CA THR A 197 -14.67 3.44 -5.35
C THR A 197 -14.77 3.19 -3.84
N ALA A 198 -13.67 3.44 -3.12
CA ALA A 198 -13.60 3.56 -1.67
C ALA A 198 -12.28 4.25 -1.25
N LEU A 199 -12.28 4.91 -0.09
CA LEU A 199 -11.06 5.45 0.55
C LEU A 199 -10.55 4.50 1.65
N TYR A 200 -9.23 4.53 1.89
CA TYR A 200 -8.54 3.60 2.79
C TYR A 200 -7.50 4.32 3.66
N PRO A 201 -7.90 5.29 4.51
CA PRO A 201 -6.98 6.01 5.38
C PRO A 201 -6.31 5.05 6.37
N SER A 202 -5.10 5.35 6.82
CA SER A 202 -4.40 4.56 7.85
C SER A 202 -4.47 5.27 9.19
N ILE A 203 -4.93 4.59 10.24
CA ILE A 203 -5.16 5.17 11.57
C ILE A 203 -4.45 4.41 12.71
N TYR A 204 -3.41 3.63 12.41
CA TYR A 204 -2.66 2.88 13.42
C TYR A 204 -2.13 3.78 14.53
N LEU A 205 -2.36 3.36 15.78
CA LEU A 205 -1.80 4.03 16.94
C LEU A 205 -0.38 3.57 17.19
N LEU A 206 0.56 4.51 17.29
CA LEU A 206 1.97 4.24 17.56
C LEU A 206 2.40 4.67 18.98
N ASN A 207 1.56 5.46 19.66
CA ASN A 207 1.86 5.99 21.00
C ASN A 207 1.16 5.16 22.07
N LEU A 208 1.94 4.58 22.99
CA LEU A 208 1.44 3.69 24.04
C LEU A 208 0.99 4.43 25.30
N THR A 209 1.35 5.72 25.44
CA THR A 209 1.23 6.44 26.72
C THR A 209 0.30 7.64 26.68
N ASP A 210 0.13 8.27 25.53
CA ASP A 210 -0.69 9.47 25.39
C ASP A 210 -1.97 9.17 24.59
N THR A 211 -3.01 8.76 25.31
CA THR A 211 -4.32 8.41 24.73
C THR A 211 -5.05 9.63 24.17
N ASP A 212 -4.81 10.83 24.69
CA ASP A 212 -5.45 12.04 24.20
C ASP A 212 -4.85 12.46 22.85
N LEU A 213 -3.53 12.28 22.67
CA LEU A 213 -2.89 12.42 21.37
C LEU A 213 -3.40 11.36 20.39
N ASN A 214 -3.56 10.10 20.80
CA ASN A 214 -4.15 9.06 19.96
C ASN A 214 -5.56 9.43 19.49
N PHE A 215 -6.40 9.96 20.39
CA PHE A 215 -7.72 10.47 20.03
C PHE A 215 -7.62 11.53 18.94
N ARG A 216 -6.81 12.59 19.14
CA ARG A 216 -6.66 13.69 18.19
C ARG A 216 -6.10 13.24 16.84
N TYR A 217 -5.14 12.32 16.87
CA TYR A 217 -4.54 11.74 15.67
C TYR A 217 -5.59 11.04 14.79
N VAL A 218 -6.37 10.12 15.37
CA VAL A 218 -7.44 9.42 14.65
C VAL A 218 -8.50 10.41 14.18
N HIS A 219 -8.90 11.33 15.05
CA HIS A 219 -9.92 12.34 14.75
C HIS A 219 -9.54 13.19 13.54
N ALA A 220 -8.29 13.66 13.47
CA ALA A 220 -7.78 14.45 12.37
C ALA A 220 -7.88 13.71 11.03
N ILE A 221 -7.46 12.44 11.00
CA ILE A 221 -7.50 11.62 9.78
C ILE A 221 -8.93 11.32 9.34
N LEU A 222 -9.82 11.02 10.29
CA LEU A 222 -11.23 10.77 9.97
C LEU A 222 -11.94 12.04 9.50
N ASN A 223 -11.61 13.21 10.08
CA ASN A 223 -12.15 14.47 9.62
C ASN A 223 -11.65 14.84 8.22
N GLU A 224 -10.37 14.61 7.94
CA GLU A 224 -9.84 14.79 6.59
C GLU A 224 -10.45 13.80 5.60
N THR A 225 -10.69 12.57 6.02
CA THR A 225 -11.41 11.57 5.21
C THR A 225 -12.80 12.07 4.84
N LYS A 226 -13.55 12.65 5.78
CA LYS A 226 -14.85 13.27 5.50
C LYS A 226 -14.74 14.46 4.56
N ARG A 227 -13.77 15.34 4.78
CA ARG A 227 -13.55 16.51 3.91
C ARG A 227 -13.28 16.05 2.48
N VAL A 228 -12.38 15.11 2.28
CA VAL A 228 -12.06 14.57 0.95
C VAL A 228 -13.28 13.90 0.33
N LEU A 229 -14.03 13.06 1.07
CA LEU A 229 -15.27 12.46 0.57
C LEU A 229 -16.29 13.51 0.06
N SER A 230 -16.38 14.67 0.72
CA SER A 230 -17.27 15.75 0.27
C SER A 230 -16.81 16.48 -0.99
N LEU A 231 -15.54 16.32 -1.39
CA LEU A 231 -14.94 16.92 -2.58
C LEU A 231 -14.92 15.98 -3.79
N LEU A 232 -15.22 14.70 -3.59
CA LEU A 232 -15.31 13.73 -4.68
C LEU A 232 -16.64 13.87 -5.43
N ASN A 233 -16.61 13.52 -6.72
CA ASN A 233 -17.80 13.56 -7.57
C ASN A 233 -18.82 12.48 -7.18
N ASP A 234 -18.33 11.32 -6.76
CA ASP A 234 -19.14 10.17 -6.40
C ASP A 234 -19.19 9.99 -4.87
N SER A 235 -20.36 9.61 -4.37
CA SER A 235 -20.48 9.16 -2.97
C SER A 235 -19.92 7.74 -2.84
N ILE A 236 -18.74 7.64 -2.24
CA ILE A 236 -18.03 6.37 -2.02
C ILE A 236 -17.83 6.09 -0.52
N PRO A 237 -17.74 4.83 -0.09
CA PRO A 237 -17.44 4.49 1.29
C PRO A 237 -15.97 4.74 1.66
N ALA A 238 -15.69 4.79 2.96
CA ALA A 238 -14.34 4.74 3.50
C ALA A 238 -14.19 3.58 4.48
N TYR A 239 -13.05 2.88 4.39
CA TYR A 239 -12.69 1.75 5.24
C TYR A 239 -11.29 1.99 5.83
N PRO A 240 -11.17 2.62 7.00
CA PRO A 240 -9.88 2.87 7.61
C PRO A 240 -9.12 1.58 7.90
N TYR A 241 -7.82 1.58 7.64
CA TYR A 241 -6.87 0.57 8.09
C TYR A 241 -6.52 0.81 9.54
N SER A 242 -6.90 -0.16 10.36
CA SER A 242 -6.90 -0.15 11.82
C SER A 242 -6.03 -1.29 12.35
N GLY A 243 -5.50 -1.09 13.55
CA GLY A 243 -4.72 -2.09 14.27
C GLY A 243 -5.45 -2.62 15.50
N PHE A 244 -4.77 -3.49 16.23
CA PHE A 244 -5.13 -3.85 17.60
C PHE A 244 -3.89 -3.93 18.51
N GLU A 245 -2.73 -3.56 17.94
CA GLU A 245 -1.39 -3.57 18.53
C GLU A 245 -0.73 -2.23 18.21
N TYR A 246 0.03 -1.66 19.15
CA TYR A 246 0.71 -0.37 18.90
C TYR A 246 1.91 -0.51 17.97
N LEU A 247 2.85 -1.40 18.31
CA LEU A 247 4.10 -1.54 17.58
C LEU A 247 4.43 -3.02 17.36
N PRO A 248 3.62 -3.79 16.60
CA PRO A 248 3.70 -5.25 16.57
C PRO A 248 5.01 -5.81 16.02
N LYS A 249 5.84 -4.98 15.37
CA LYS A 249 7.17 -5.37 14.89
C LYS A 249 8.26 -5.31 15.97
N THR A 250 8.08 -4.49 17.00
CA THR A 250 9.09 -4.21 18.04
C THR A 250 8.60 -4.53 19.45
N ASP A 251 7.31 -4.34 19.73
CA ASP A 251 6.67 -4.70 20.98
C ASP A 251 5.38 -5.52 20.71
N PRO A 252 5.54 -6.80 20.31
CA PRO A 252 4.49 -7.63 19.71
C PRO A 252 3.30 -7.98 20.61
N LEU A 253 3.41 -7.73 21.92
CA LEU A 253 2.36 -8.08 22.90
C LEU A 253 1.70 -6.84 23.51
N LYS A 254 1.98 -5.64 22.96
CA LYS A 254 1.32 -4.39 23.37
C LYS A 254 0.10 -4.13 22.52
N TYR A 255 -1.02 -4.59 23.04
CA TYR A 255 -2.34 -4.38 22.47
C TYR A 255 -2.95 -3.06 22.93
N TYR A 256 -3.92 -2.55 22.15
CA TYR A 256 -4.61 -1.30 22.50
C TYR A 256 -5.28 -1.38 23.87
N SER A 257 -5.16 -0.30 24.64
CA SER A 257 -5.91 -0.14 25.88
C SER A 257 -7.42 0.01 25.59
N ASN A 258 -8.27 -0.19 26.60
CA ASN A 258 -9.71 0.06 26.44
C ASN A 258 -10.03 1.50 26.02
N ILE A 259 -9.21 2.47 26.43
CA ILE A 259 -9.34 3.87 26.02
C ILE A 259 -9.01 4.00 24.53
N ASP A 260 -7.94 3.36 24.06
CA ASP A 260 -7.54 3.46 22.66
C ASP A 260 -8.43 2.64 21.72
N LEU A 261 -9.06 1.56 22.19
CA LEU A 261 -10.17 0.92 21.48
C LEU A 261 -11.31 1.92 21.22
N CYS A 262 -11.63 2.78 22.19
CA CYS A 262 -12.59 3.85 21.99
C CYS A 262 -12.08 4.92 21.01
N ASN A 263 -10.84 5.36 21.20
CA ASN A 263 -10.23 6.37 20.34
C ASN A 263 -10.13 5.92 18.88
N GLU A 264 -10.00 4.63 18.60
CA GLU A 264 -9.86 4.15 17.24
C GLU A 264 -11.16 3.55 16.68
N VAL A 265 -11.76 2.55 17.34
CA VAL A 265 -12.91 1.81 16.82
C VAL A 265 -14.19 2.65 16.89
N LYS A 266 -14.46 3.28 18.04
CA LYS A 266 -15.69 4.07 18.21
C LYS A 266 -15.67 5.32 17.33
N GLN A 267 -14.53 6.02 17.24
CA GLN A 267 -14.43 7.21 16.38
C GLN A 267 -14.76 6.90 14.91
N GLN A 268 -14.32 5.76 14.38
CA GLN A 268 -14.69 5.34 13.01
C GLN A 268 -16.22 5.26 12.83
N ALA A 269 -16.93 4.68 13.80
CA ALA A 269 -18.38 4.58 13.80
C ALA A 269 -19.06 5.94 13.97
N ASP A 270 -18.57 6.79 14.87
CA ASP A 270 -19.12 8.14 15.09
C ASP A 270 -18.97 9.03 13.85
N PHE A 271 -17.87 8.88 13.12
CA PHE A 271 -17.67 9.51 11.82
C PHE A 271 -18.45 8.81 10.71
N GLY A 272 -19.17 7.71 10.95
CA GLY A 272 -19.94 7.02 9.92
C GLY A 272 -19.07 6.45 8.79
N MET A 273 -17.90 5.92 9.14
CA MET A 273 -17.13 5.06 8.23
C MET A 273 -17.90 3.74 8.02
N GLN A 274 -17.84 3.16 6.81
CA GLN A 274 -18.68 2.02 6.43
C GLN A 274 -18.11 0.66 6.90
N GLY A 275 -16.94 0.66 7.50
CA GLY A 275 -16.31 -0.51 8.09
C GLY A 275 -14.85 -0.22 8.42
N THR A 276 -14.15 -1.24 8.90
CA THR A 276 -12.74 -1.15 9.28
C THR A 276 -11.96 -2.32 8.68
N ILE A 277 -10.69 -2.10 8.34
CA ILE A 277 -9.77 -3.14 7.91
C ILE A 277 -8.75 -3.35 9.01
N VAL A 278 -8.86 -4.48 9.72
CA VAL A 278 -7.96 -4.83 10.82
C VAL A 278 -6.73 -5.53 10.27
N TRP A 279 -5.54 -5.00 10.56
CA TRP A 279 -4.27 -5.53 10.06
C TRP A 279 -3.23 -5.74 11.17
N SER A 280 -2.41 -6.78 11.03
CA SER A 280 -1.20 -7.01 11.81
C SER A 280 -0.08 -7.55 10.91
N THR A 281 1.16 -7.40 11.35
CA THR A 281 2.33 -7.96 10.66
C THR A 281 2.34 -9.48 10.73
N SER A 282 2.96 -10.17 9.77
CA SER A 282 3.21 -11.63 9.85
C SER A 282 4.43 -12.00 10.69
N LYS A 283 5.26 -11.01 11.07
CA LYS A 283 6.46 -11.22 11.87
C LYS A 283 6.11 -11.96 13.17
N ASP A 284 6.82 -13.04 13.45
CA ASP A 284 6.67 -13.86 14.66
C ASP A 284 5.20 -14.26 14.94
N MET A 285 4.37 -14.47 13.90
CA MET A 285 2.94 -14.75 14.07
C MET A 285 2.70 -16.01 14.90
N SER A 286 3.48 -17.08 14.68
CA SER A 286 3.32 -18.35 15.40
C SER A 286 3.44 -18.21 16.92
N SER A 287 4.30 -17.32 17.43
CA SER A 287 4.44 -17.07 18.87
C SER A 287 3.41 -16.08 19.42
N ARG A 288 2.77 -15.29 18.55
CA ARG A 288 1.74 -14.31 18.93
C ARG A 288 0.33 -14.84 18.83
N CYS A 289 0.07 -15.90 18.05
CA CYS A 289 -1.27 -16.41 17.77
C CYS A 289 -2.15 -16.56 19.01
N GLU A 290 -1.66 -17.21 20.08
CA GLU A 290 -2.44 -17.42 21.30
C GLU A 290 -2.73 -16.11 22.05
N HIS A 291 -1.76 -15.20 22.10
CA HIS A 291 -1.91 -13.89 22.73
C HIS A 291 -2.89 -13.00 21.96
N ILE A 292 -2.81 -13.01 20.63
CA ILE A 292 -3.74 -12.31 19.75
C ILE A 292 -5.14 -12.89 19.92
N ALA A 293 -5.30 -14.21 19.84
CA ALA A 293 -6.59 -14.87 20.01
C ALA A 293 -7.22 -14.52 21.37
N LYS A 294 -6.43 -14.53 22.44
CA LYS A 294 -6.87 -14.11 23.77
C LYS A 294 -7.31 -12.64 23.78
N TYR A 295 -6.50 -11.73 23.27
CA TYR A 295 -6.84 -10.30 23.26
C TYR A 295 -8.08 -10.00 22.42
N ILE A 296 -8.23 -10.63 21.26
CA ILE A 296 -9.41 -10.50 20.41
C ILE A 296 -10.66 -11.02 21.11
N ASN A 297 -10.59 -12.21 21.72
CA ASN A 297 -11.75 -12.81 22.40
C ASN A 297 -12.17 -12.02 23.64
N ASP A 298 -11.20 -11.51 24.41
CA ASP A 298 -11.47 -10.91 25.71
C ASP A 298 -11.72 -9.40 25.63
N ASN A 299 -11.21 -8.70 24.61
CA ASN A 299 -11.23 -7.23 24.54
C ASN A 299 -11.75 -6.70 23.20
N TYR A 300 -10.98 -6.86 22.11
CA TYR A 300 -11.26 -6.20 20.83
C TYR A 300 -12.59 -6.66 20.22
N GLY A 301 -12.82 -7.97 20.16
CA GLY A 301 -14.02 -8.57 19.58
C GLY A 301 -15.31 -8.13 20.29
N PRO A 302 -15.43 -8.31 21.62
CA PRO A 302 -16.57 -7.80 22.38
C PRO A 302 -16.81 -6.30 22.17
N TYR A 303 -15.74 -5.48 22.16
CA TYR A 303 -15.85 -4.05 21.94
C TYR A 303 -16.41 -3.71 20.54
N VAL A 304 -15.88 -4.33 19.49
CA VAL A 304 -16.37 -4.15 18.11
C VAL A 304 -17.84 -4.55 17.98
N LEU A 305 -18.25 -5.69 18.57
CA LEU A 305 -19.64 -6.14 18.54
C LEU A 305 -20.58 -5.16 19.24
N GLN A 306 -20.13 -4.55 20.35
CA GLN A 306 -20.87 -3.50 21.03
C GLN A 306 -21.05 -2.28 20.12
N ILE A 307 -19.96 -1.76 19.55
CA ILE A 307 -20.00 -0.58 18.67
C ILE A 307 -20.83 -0.84 17.42
N GLU A 308 -20.75 -2.03 16.82
CA GLU A 308 -21.58 -2.40 15.67
C GLU A 308 -23.08 -2.38 16.01
N LYS A 309 -23.45 -2.91 17.18
CA LYS A 309 -24.84 -2.87 17.66
C LYS A 309 -25.32 -1.45 17.89
N GLU A 310 -24.51 -0.60 18.53
CA GLU A 310 -24.82 0.80 18.76
C GLU A 310 -24.98 1.57 17.45
N PHE A 311 -24.08 1.35 16.49
CA PHE A 311 -24.11 1.97 15.16
C PHE A 311 -25.38 1.58 14.39
N LYS A 312 -25.73 0.28 14.36
CA LYS A 312 -26.97 -0.20 13.71
C LYS A 312 -28.22 0.39 14.34
N ASN A 313 -28.27 0.45 15.68
CA ASN A 313 -29.38 1.06 16.39
C ASN A 313 -29.50 2.57 16.08
N CYS A 314 -28.37 3.27 15.97
CA CYS A 314 -28.34 4.68 15.56
C CYS A 314 -28.90 4.87 14.15
N SER A 315 -28.45 4.08 13.17
CA SER A 315 -28.97 4.12 11.78
C SER A 315 -30.47 3.87 11.73
N GLN A 316 -30.99 2.85 12.43
CA GLN A 316 -32.43 2.56 12.47
C GLN A 316 -33.24 3.71 13.10
N THR A 317 -32.78 4.24 14.24
CA THR A 317 -33.55 5.22 15.02
C THR A 317 -33.42 6.66 14.52
N LYS A 318 -32.30 7.02 13.88
CA LYS A 318 -32.01 8.38 13.41
C LYS A 318 -32.09 8.54 11.90
N CYS A 319 -31.85 7.46 11.14
CA CYS A 319 -31.73 7.52 9.67
C CYS A 319 -32.74 6.63 8.91
N LYS A 320 -33.65 5.94 9.61
CA LYS A 320 -34.66 5.01 9.04
C LYS A 320 -34.07 3.73 8.42
N GLY A 321 -32.92 3.30 8.91
CA GLY A 321 -32.16 2.16 8.37
C GLY A 321 -31.05 2.63 7.45
#